data_AF-A0A950G6B6-F1
#
_entry.id   AF-A0A950G6B6-F1
#
_cell.length_a   1.000
_cell.length_b   1.000
_cell.length_c   1.000
_cell.angle_alpha   90.00
_cell.angle_beta   90.00
_cell.angle_gamma   90.00
#
_symmetry.space_group_name_H-M   'P 1'
#
loop_
_entity.id
_entity.type
_entity.pdbx_description
1 polymer ?
#
loop_
_entity_poly.entity_id
_entity_poly.type
_entity_poly.pdbx_seq_one_letter_code
_entity_poly.pdbx_strand_id
1 'polypeptide(L)'
;MYRLLRQFRDDRYGLISTTRYDQCAPTPEQDGPWLNARYFHVDVGFPLRPITDRRGAAHLPRELYTLANLTVALYRRARAIGTVVRERNYRAIVACSGDPIDLPASAIAARRIGVRFLAYMFDDYGTQYRMFAAHQHFASLCDHLVARCAERIIVSNEMLAMEYA
;
A
#
# COMPACT_ATOMS: atom_id res chain seq x y z
N MET A 1 11.98 6.48 6.43
CA MET A 1 10.92 6.25 7.45
C MET A 1 11.46 6.08 8.88
N TYR A 2 12.48 5.25 9.12
CA TYR A 2 13.04 4.97 10.46
C TYR A 2 13.31 6.22 11.32
N ARG A 3 14.05 7.21 10.78
CA ARG A 3 14.39 8.45 11.51
C ARG A 3 13.19 9.31 11.92
N LEU A 4 12.08 9.19 11.20
CA LEU A 4 10.83 9.92 11.46
C LEU A 4 10.02 9.21 12.55
N LEU A 5 9.94 7.88 12.49
CA LEU A 5 9.13 7.10 13.43
C LEU A 5 9.81 6.83 14.77
N ARG A 6 11.15 6.82 14.84
CA ARG A 6 11.91 6.61 16.11
C ARG A 6 11.60 7.65 17.20
N GLN A 7 11.04 8.80 16.82
CA GLN A 7 10.70 9.88 17.76
C GLN A 7 9.35 9.65 18.46
N PHE A 8 8.53 8.72 17.94
CA PHE A 8 7.25 8.38 18.53
C PHE A 8 7.40 7.22 19.50
N ARG A 9 6.69 7.29 20.63
CA ARG A 9 6.57 6.16 21.54
C ARG A 9 5.95 4.96 20.84
N ASP A 10 6.57 3.81 21.09
CA ASP A 10 6.33 2.49 20.51
C ASP A 10 4.91 1.93 20.70
N ASP A 11 4.19 2.42 21.71
CA ASP A 11 2.80 2.08 22.01
C ASP A 11 1.78 2.85 21.15
N ARG A 12 2.20 3.92 20.45
CA ARG A 12 1.30 4.82 19.72
C ARG A 12 1.17 4.52 18.23
N TYR A 13 1.97 3.60 17.69
CA TYR A 13 1.92 3.24 16.27
C TYR A 13 2.15 1.75 16.06
N GLY A 14 1.71 1.26 14.91
CA GLY A 14 1.91 -0.11 14.45
C GLY A 14 2.35 -0.09 12.99
N LEU A 15 3.11 -1.10 12.58
CA LEU A 15 3.62 -1.22 11.23
C LEU A 15 2.87 -2.34 10.51
N ILE A 16 2.25 -2.02 9.39
CA ILE A 16 1.59 -3.02 8.55
C ILE A 16 2.54 -3.37 7.41
N SER A 17 2.76 -4.65 7.17
CA SER A 17 3.60 -5.10 6.06
C SER A 17 3.04 -6.32 5.34
N THR A 18 3.28 -6.35 4.04
CA THR A 18 3.06 -7.52 3.18
C THR A 18 4.10 -8.61 3.39
N THR A 19 5.26 -8.27 3.96
CA THR A 19 6.29 -9.23 4.33
C THR A 19 6.00 -9.77 5.73
N ARG A 20 6.10 -11.09 5.91
CA ARG A 20 6.07 -11.68 7.25
C ARG A 20 7.40 -11.41 7.93
N TYR A 21 7.36 -10.47 8.85
CA TYR A 21 8.47 -10.20 9.75
C TYR A 21 8.31 -11.06 10.99
N ASP A 22 8.87 -12.26 10.94
CA ASP A 22 9.09 -13.05 12.14
C ASP A 22 10.34 -12.50 12.82
N GLN A 23 10.29 -12.17 14.11
CA GLN A 23 11.44 -11.64 14.87
C GLN A 23 12.66 -12.59 14.88
N CYS A 24 12.50 -13.81 14.38
CA CYS A 24 13.54 -14.83 14.22
C CYS A 24 14.08 -14.97 12.79
N ALA A 25 13.53 -14.28 11.80
CA ALA A 25 13.97 -14.38 10.41
C ALA A 25 15.17 -13.47 10.14
N PRO A 26 16.17 -13.91 9.36
CA PRO A 26 17.36 -13.12 9.06
C PRO A 26 16.95 -11.82 8.37
N THR A 27 17.61 -10.74 8.78
CA THR A 27 17.55 -9.41 8.17
C THR A 27 17.47 -9.53 6.65
N PRO A 28 16.36 -9.12 6.00
CA PRO A 28 16.50 -8.66 4.62
C PRO A 28 17.53 -7.53 4.65
N GLU A 29 18.20 -7.27 3.53
CA GLU A 29 19.06 -6.10 3.32
C GLU A 29 18.25 -4.80 3.57
N GLN A 30 18.00 -4.50 4.84
CA GLN A 30 17.25 -3.36 5.32
C GLN A 30 18.27 -2.29 5.67
N ASP A 31 18.18 -1.15 5.00
CA ASP A 31 18.94 0.06 5.31
C ASP A 31 18.47 0.64 6.65
N GLY A 32 18.84 -0.01 7.75
CA GLY A 32 18.67 0.47 9.11
C GLY A 32 18.10 -0.53 10.11
N PRO A 33 18.15 -0.18 11.41
CA PRO A 33 17.64 -1.02 12.47
C PRO A 33 16.11 -1.08 12.50
N TRP A 34 15.58 -2.14 13.11
CA TRP A 34 14.15 -2.33 13.32
C TRP A 34 13.53 -1.18 14.13
N LEU A 35 12.29 -0.84 13.81
CA LEU A 35 11.49 0.03 14.67
C LEU A 35 10.93 -0.81 15.80
N ASN A 36 10.99 -0.28 17.02
CA ASN A 36 10.45 -0.95 18.19
C ASN A 36 8.92 -0.84 18.22
N ALA A 37 8.23 -1.35 17.21
CA ALA A 37 6.78 -1.27 17.08
C ALA A 37 6.18 -2.65 16.82
N ARG A 38 4.86 -2.77 16.99
CA ARG A 38 4.16 -4.01 16.61
C ARG A 38 4.04 -4.09 15.10
N TYR A 39 4.52 -5.18 14.53
CA TYR A 39 4.38 -5.50 13.12
C TYR A 39 3.14 -6.37 12.89
N PHE A 40 2.31 -5.98 11.94
CA PHE A 40 1.12 -6.68 11.52
C PHE A 40 1.30 -7.13 10.08
N HIS A 41 1.26 -8.45 9.87
CA HIS A 41 1.31 -8.99 8.53
C HIS A 41 -0.07 -8.90 7.88
N VAL A 42 -0.11 -8.38 6.66
CA VAL A 42 -1.27 -8.41 5.77
C VAL A 42 -0.87 -9.11 4.49
N ASP A 43 -1.63 -10.11 4.07
CA ASP A 43 -1.27 -10.91 2.92
C ASP A 43 -1.14 -10.06 1.64
N VAL A 44 -0.17 -10.42 0.78
CA VAL A 44 0.10 -9.75 -0.50
C VAL A 44 -1.14 -9.82 -1.41
N GLY A 45 -1.99 -10.83 -1.22
CA GLY A 45 -3.26 -10.95 -1.95
C GLY A 45 -3.10 -11.41 -3.40
N PHE A 46 -1.90 -11.85 -3.80
CA PHE A 46 -1.57 -12.36 -5.14
C PHE A 46 -1.05 -13.81 -5.12
N PRO A 47 -1.42 -14.69 -6.08
CA PRO A 47 -2.54 -14.61 -7.03
C PRO A 47 -3.62 -15.68 -6.77
N LEU A 48 -4.86 -15.36 -7.14
CA LEU A 48 -5.81 -16.37 -7.66
C LEU A 48 -5.09 -17.04 -8.83
N ARG A 49 -4.74 -18.32 -8.71
CA ARG A 49 -3.98 -19.17 -9.65
C ARG A 49 -3.71 -18.55 -11.02
N PRO A 50 -2.44 -18.48 -11.49
CA PRO A 50 -2.17 -18.13 -12.88
C PRO A 50 -3.02 -19.04 -13.77
N ILE A 51 -3.68 -18.46 -14.78
CA ILE A 51 -4.29 -19.25 -15.84
C ILE A 51 -3.12 -19.98 -16.49
N THR A 52 -2.89 -21.22 -16.06
CA THR A 52 -2.09 -22.15 -16.83
C THR A 52 -2.78 -22.23 -18.17
N ASP A 53 -1.99 -22.00 -19.21
CA ASP A 53 -2.39 -22.02 -20.61
C ASP A 53 -2.94 -23.41 -20.96
N ARG A 54 -4.15 -23.70 -20.50
CA ARG A 54 -4.94 -24.83 -20.94
C ARG A 54 -5.41 -24.42 -22.32
N ARG A 55 -4.66 -24.89 -23.33
CA ARG A 55 -5.03 -24.92 -24.75
C ARG A 55 -6.56 -25.07 -24.86
N GLY A 56 -7.28 -23.96 -25.08
CA GLY A 56 -8.73 -23.94 -25.27
C GLY A 56 -9.58 -23.08 -24.31
N ALA A 57 -9.04 -22.46 -23.26
CA ALA A 57 -9.82 -21.56 -22.39
C ALA A 57 -9.56 -20.09 -22.73
N ALA A 58 -10.59 -19.43 -23.28
CA ALA A 58 -10.74 -18.00 -23.59
C ALA A 58 -9.55 -17.07 -23.28
N HIS A 59 -9.00 -16.47 -24.34
CA HIS A 59 -7.95 -15.44 -24.35
C HIS A 59 -8.36 -14.15 -23.62
N LEU A 60 -8.50 -14.18 -22.29
CA LEU A 60 -8.59 -12.94 -21.53
C LEU A 60 -7.23 -12.23 -21.65
N PRO A 61 -7.17 -10.98 -22.12
CA PRO A 61 -5.90 -10.27 -22.24
C PRO A 61 -5.26 -10.20 -20.85
N ARG A 62 -3.99 -10.61 -20.77
CA ARG A 62 -3.19 -10.71 -19.54
C ARG A 62 -3.27 -9.44 -18.68
N GLU A 63 -3.40 -8.29 -19.32
CA GLU A 63 -3.58 -6.99 -18.69
C GLU A 63 -4.90 -6.88 -17.91
N LEU A 64 -6.01 -7.26 -18.51
CA LEU A 64 -7.33 -7.21 -17.86
C LEU A 64 -7.39 -8.17 -16.66
N TYR A 65 -6.81 -9.36 -16.81
CA TYR A 65 -6.67 -10.30 -15.70
C TYR A 65 -5.79 -9.73 -14.57
N THR A 66 -4.70 -9.04 -14.92
CA THR A 66 -3.84 -8.37 -13.93
C THR A 66 -4.58 -7.25 -13.21
N LEU A 67 -5.31 -6.40 -13.93
CA LEU A 67 -6.14 -5.34 -13.35
C LEU A 67 -7.23 -5.88 -12.43
N ALA A 68 -7.89 -6.97 -12.83
CA ALA A 68 -8.89 -7.64 -11.99
C ALA A 68 -8.26 -8.16 -10.69
N ASN A 69 -7.09 -8.79 -10.78
CA ASN A 69 -6.37 -9.26 -9.60
C ASN A 69 -5.92 -8.12 -8.69
N LEU A 70 -5.39 -7.02 -9.25
CA LEU A 70 -5.01 -5.82 -8.49
C LEU A 70 -6.22 -5.25 -7.74
N THR A 71 -7.39 -5.22 -8.40
CA THR A 71 -8.63 -4.73 -7.81
C THR A 71 -9.13 -5.64 -6.68
N VAL A 72 -9.07 -6.97 -6.85
CA VAL A 72 -9.43 -7.92 -5.78
C VAL A 72 -8.47 -7.81 -4.61
N ALA A 73 -7.16 -7.75 -4.89
CA ALA A 73 -6.11 -7.58 -3.89
C ALA A 73 -6.28 -6.25 -3.12
N LEU A 74 -6.63 -5.17 -3.80
CA LEU A 74 -6.98 -3.87 -3.22
C LEU A 74 -8.06 -3.99 -2.16
N TYR A 75 -9.21 -4.58 -2.49
CA TYR A 75 -10.31 -4.67 -1.53
C TYR A 75 -10.01 -5.60 -0.36
N ARG A 76 -9.27 -6.69 -0.60
CA ARG A 76 -8.80 -7.60 0.47
C ARG A 76 -7.85 -6.89 1.41
N ARG A 77 -6.85 -6.18 0.87
CA ARG A 77 -5.87 -5.42 1.64
C ARG A 77 -6.54 -4.29 2.42
N ALA A 78 -7.46 -3.54 1.80
CA ALA A 78 -8.23 -2.51 2.48
C ALA A 78 -9.05 -3.05 3.66
N ARG A 79 -9.66 -4.24 3.51
CA ARG A 79 -10.38 -4.90 4.61
C ARG A 79 -9.44 -5.29 5.74
N ALA A 80 -8.30 -5.91 5.43
CA ALA A 80 -7.32 -6.33 6.42
C ALA A 80 -6.73 -5.15 7.20
N ILE A 81 -6.33 -4.08 6.50
CA ILE A 81 -5.89 -2.82 7.13
C ILE A 81 -6.99 -2.27 8.05
N GLY A 82 -8.22 -2.20 7.55
CA GLY A 82 -9.36 -1.70 8.34
C GLY A 82 -9.62 -2.52 9.61
N THR A 83 -9.45 -3.85 9.56
CA THR A 83 -9.56 -4.71 10.74
C THR A 83 -8.49 -4.37 11.77
N VAL A 84 -7.21 -4.32 11.38
CA VAL A 84 -6.09 -4.00 12.28
C VAL A 84 -6.29 -2.63 12.94
N VAL A 85 -6.65 -1.63 12.14
CA VAL A 85 -6.81 -0.25 12.61
C VAL A 85 -7.97 -0.13 13.59
N ARG A 86 -9.10 -0.80 13.32
CA ARG A 86 -10.27 -0.82 14.20
C ARG A 86 -9.99 -1.53 15.52
N GLU A 87 -9.43 -2.75 15.46
CA GLU A 87 -9.14 -3.55 16.66
C GLU A 87 -8.17 -2.86 17.63
N ARG A 88 -7.28 -2.02 17.09
CA ARG A 88 -6.26 -1.30 17.86
C ARG A 88 -6.62 0.14 18.18
N ASN A 89 -7.79 0.61 17.75
CA ASN A 89 -8.23 2.00 17.93
C ASN A 89 -7.22 3.04 17.41
N TYR A 90 -6.52 2.72 16.31
CA TYR A 90 -5.63 3.69 15.65
C TYR A 90 -6.47 4.81 15.02
N ARG A 91 -5.99 6.05 15.10
CA ARG A 91 -6.72 7.25 14.66
C ARG A 91 -6.33 7.77 13.27
N ALA A 92 -5.29 7.19 12.68
CA ALA A 92 -4.77 7.58 11.38
C ALA A 92 -4.07 6.39 10.72
N ILE A 93 -4.04 6.41 9.39
CA ILE A 93 -3.29 5.50 8.55
C ILE A 93 -2.27 6.34 7.76
N VAL A 94 -1.00 5.94 7.81
CA VAL A 94 0.06 6.46 6.95
C VAL A 94 0.46 5.36 5.99
N ALA A 95 0.35 5.60 4.68
CA ALA A 95 0.73 4.62 3.66
C ALA A 95 1.70 5.23 2.67
N CYS A 96 2.53 4.38 2.04
CA CYS A 96 3.63 4.83 1.20
C CYS A 96 3.45 4.38 -0.26
N SER A 97 4.04 5.10 -1.21
CA SER A 97 3.89 4.81 -2.64
C SER A 97 4.65 3.57 -3.15
N GLY A 98 5.34 2.80 -2.30
CA GLY A 98 6.22 1.71 -2.73
C GLY A 98 5.54 0.45 -3.31
N ASP A 99 4.24 0.27 -3.08
CA ASP A 99 3.41 -0.79 -3.69
C ASP A 99 2.15 -0.13 -4.30
N PRO A 100 1.73 -0.54 -5.52
CA PRO A 100 0.62 0.10 -6.24
C PRO A 100 -0.73 -0.07 -5.54
N ILE A 101 -0.83 -0.93 -4.53
CA ILE A 101 -2.08 -1.22 -3.81
C ILE A 101 -2.10 -0.50 -2.46
N ASP A 102 -0.96 -0.19 -1.86
CA ASP A 102 -0.89 0.27 -0.46
C ASP A 102 -1.59 1.61 -0.24
N LEU A 103 -1.35 2.59 -1.11
CA LEU A 103 -2.04 3.89 -1.06
C LEU A 103 -3.56 3.75 -1.23
N PRO A 104 -4.09 3.16 -2.33
CA PRO A 104 -5.53 3.07 -2.51
C PRO A 104 -6.19 2.16 -1.47
N ALA A 105 -5.55 1.08 -1.02
CA ALA A 105 -6.09 0.21 0.02
C ALA A 105 -6.25 0.96 1.34
N SER A 106 -5.26 1.77 1.69
CA SER A 106 -5.26 2.59 2.89
C SER A 106 -6.28 3.72 2.81
N ALA A 107 -6.43 4.38 1.66
CA ALA A 107 -7.46 5.38 1.42
C ALA A 107 -8.88 4.80 1.60
N ILE A 108 -9.14 3.63 1.00
CA ILE A 108 -10.43 2.93 1.14
C ILE A 108 -10.65 2.50 2.59
N ALA A 109 -9.64 1.94 3.25
CA ALA A 109 -9.73 1.51 4.64
C ALA A 109 -10.07 2.69 5.55
N ALA A 110 -9.32 3.80 5.44
CA ALA A 110 -9.50 5.02 6.22
C ALA A 110 -10.90 5.58 6.08
N ARG A 111 -11.38 5.72 4.83
CA ARG A 111 -12.72 6.21 4.52
C ARG A 111 -13.81 5.32 5.11
N ARG A 112 -13.65 3.99 5.04
CA ARG A 112 -14.63 3.02 5.56
C ARG A 112 -14.75 3.03 7.07
N ILE A 113 -13.68 3.34 7.79
CA ILE A 113 -13.63 3.29 9.25
C ILE A 113 -13.65 4.68 9.90
N GLY A 114 -13.61 5.76 9.11
CA GLY A 114 -13.71 7.13 9.59
C GLY A 114 -12.44 7.64 10.29
N VAL A 115 -11.25 7.20 9.84
CA VAL A 115 -9.95 7.69 10.37
C VAL A 115 -9.21 8.51 9.32
N ARG A 116 -8.19 9.24 9.77
CA ARG A 116 -7.37 10.09 8.90
C ARG A 116 -6.49 9.25 7.98
N PHE A 117 -6.30 9.70 6.75
CA PHE A 117 -5.37 9.09 5.79
C PHE A 117 -4.27 10.08 5.42
N LEU A 118 -3.02 9.67 5.58
CA LEU A 118 -1.84 10.41 5.15
C LEU A 118 -1.09 9.59 4.09
N ALA A 119 -0.91 10.17 2.92
CA ALA A 119 -0.14 9.55 1.85
C ALA A 119 1.32 10.01 1.94
N TYR A 120 2.27 9.08 1.94
CA TYR A 120 3.70 9.35 1.87
C TYR A 120 4.22 8.93 0.48
N MET A 121 4.43 9.91 -0.40
CA MET A 121 4.87 9.65 -1.77
C MET A 121 6.39 9.77 -1.87
N PHE A 122 7.04 8.66 -2.22
CA PHE A 122 8.47 8.63 -2.52
C PHE A 122 8.76 9.19 -3.91
N ASP A 123 7.87 8.91 -4.86
CA ASP A 123 7.90 9.34 -6.25
C ASP A 123 6.46 9.60 -6.72
N ASP A 124 6.28 10.12 -7.93
CA ASP A 124 4.96 10.27 -8.54
C ASP A 124 4.28 8.88 -8.65
N TYR A 125 3.22 8.71 -7.86
CA TYR A 125 2.51 7.46 -7.73
C TYR A 125 1.90 6.99 -9.06
N GLY A 126 1.44 7.95 -9.88
CA GLY A 126 0.84 7.68 -11.17
C GLY A 126 1.84 7.15 -12.20
N THR A 127 3.12 7.52 -12.11
CA THR A 127 4.14 7.23 -13.15
C THR A 127 5.29 6.31 -12.75
N GLN A 128 5.45 5.99 -11.46
CA GLN A 128 6.53 5.12 -10.98
C GLN A 128 6.51 3.68 -11.55
N TYR A 129 5.38 3.21 -12.11
CA TYR A 129 5.20 1.83 -12.60
C TYR A 129 5.35 1.68 -14.12
N ARG A 130 6.05 2.60 -14.79
CA ARG A 130 6.23 2.63 -16.26
C ARG A 130 6.64 1.32 -16.91
N MET A 131 7.41 0.48 -16.21
CA MET A 131 7.83 -0.85 -16.71
C MET A 131 6.71 -1.91 -16.70
N PHE A 132 5.58 -1.64 -16.02
CA PHE A 132 4.47 -2.58 -15.85
C PHE A 132 3.13 -1.92 -16.20
N ALA A 133 2.74 -1.97 -17.48
CA ALA A 133 1.56 -1.27 -18.02
C ALA A 133 0.26 -1.43 -17.21
N ALA A 134 -0.06 -2.64 -16.75
CA ALA A 134 -1.25 -2.87 -15.92
C ALA A 134 -1.16 -2.21 -14.53
N HIS A 135 0.02 -2.19 -13.90
CA HIS A 135 0.22 -1.52 -12.61
C HIS A 135 0.21 -0.01 -12.78
N GLN A 136 0.83 0.49 -13.85
CA GLN A 136 0.78 1.90 -14.25
C GLN A 136 -0.65 2.38 -14.45
N HIS A 137 -1.45 1.63 -15.23
CA HIS A 137 -2.85 1.96 -15.46
C HIS A 137 -3.67 1.91 -14.17
N PHE A 138 -3.46 0.88 -13.34
CA PHE A 138 -4.12 0.76 -12.04
C PHE A 138 -3.78 1.94 -11.10
N ALA A 139 -2.50 2.31 -11.01
CA ALA A 139 -2.04 3.42 -10.20
C ALA A 139 -2.64 4.74 -10.70
N SER A 140 -2.61 4.99 -12.00
CA SER A 140 -3.22 6.18 -12.64
C SER A 140 -4.73 6.27 -12.35
N LEU A 141 -5.47 5.16 -12.41
CA LEU A 141 -6.90 5.12 -12.06
C LEU A 141 -7.16 5.43 -10.59
N CYS A 142 -6.24 5.01 -9.72
CA CYS A 142 -6.36 5.19 -8.28
C CYS A 142 -5.82 6.54 -7.79
N ASP A 143 -5.08 7.28 -8.61
CA ASP A 143 -4.37 8.48 -8.19
C ASP A 143 -5.34 9.56 -7.67
N HIS A 144 -6.40 9.83 -8.43
CA HIS A 144 -7.48 10.73 -7.98
C HIS A 144 -8.15 10.27 -6.68
N LEU A 145 -8.30 8.96 -6.47
CA LEU A 145 -8.88 8.42 -5.24
C LEU A 145 -7.95 8.69 -4.04
N VAL A 146 -6.65 8.47 -4.21
CA VAL A 146 -5.63 8.70 -3.19
C VAL A 146 -5.58 10.18 -2.84
N ALA A 147 -5.45 11.05 -3.85
CA ALA A 147 -5.41 12.51 -3.66
C ALA A 147 -6.67 13.03 -2.96
N ARG A 148 -7.85 12.56 -3.36
CA ARG A 148 -9.13 13.00 -2.76
C ARG A 148 -9.33 12.52 -1.33
N CYS A 149 -8.80 11.36 -0.96
CA CYS A 149 -9.00 10.77 0.36
C CYS A 149 -7.91 11.17 1.36
N ALA A 150 -6.75 11.62 0.89
CA ALA A 150 -5.65 12.01 1.76
C ALA A 150 -5.99 13.35 2.45
N GLU A 151 -5.92 13.36 3.79
CA GLU A 151 -5.93 14.61 4.56
C GLU A 151 -4.64 15.40 4.33
N ARG A 152 -3.54 14.67 4.10
CA ARG A 152 -2.25 15.25 3.77
C ARG A 152 -1.45 14.32 2.87
N ILE A 153 -0.81 14.90 1.88
CA ILE A 153 0.20 14.24 1.06
C ILE A 153 1.56 14.75 1.55
N ILE A 154 2.42 13.83 1.95
CA ILE A 154 3.79 14.07 2.36
C ILE A 154 4.67 13.56 1.24
N VAL A 155 5.44 14.45 0.63
CA VAL A 155 6.37 14.11 -0.44
C VAL A 155 7.79 14.36 0.03
N SER A 156 8.73 13.53 -0.41
CA SER A 156 10.15 13.71 -0.09
C SER A 156 10.89 14.67 -1.01
N ASN A 157 10.32 14.99 -2.18
CA ASN A 157 10.93 15.81 -3.21
C ASN A 157 10.19 17.14 -3.36
N GLU A 158 10.93 18.25 -3.42
CA GLU A 158 10.40 19.61 -3.61
C GLU A 158 9.65 19.76 -4.94
N MET A 159 10.05 19.04 -6.01
CA MET A 159 9.31 19.07 -7.29
C MET A 159 7.93 18.43 -7.16
N LEU A 160 7.81 17.31 -6.44
CA LEU A 160 6.51 16.69 -6.16
C LEU A 160 5.65 17.58 -5.26
N ALA A 161 6.27 18.39 -4.40
CA ALA A 161 5.54 19.29 -3.52
C ALA A 161 4.80 20.37 -4.32
N MET A 162 5.35 20.82 -5.46
CA MET A 162 4.68 21.78 -6.34
C MET A 162 3.49 21.18 -7.09
N GLU A 163 3.50 19.88 -7.35
CA GLU A 163 2.43 19.17 -8.09
C GLU A 163 1.21 18.85 -7.21
N TYR A 164 1.43 18.66 -5.90
CA TYR A 164 0.40 18.32 -4.91
C TYR A 164 0.06 19.47 -3.93
N ALA A 165 0.53 20.69 -4.17
CA ALA A 165 0.20 21.90 -3.41
C ALA A 165 -1.13 22.53 -3.86
#